data_AF-A0A7D7VGF2-F1
#
_entry.id   AF-A0A7D7VGF2-F1
#
_cell.length_a   1.000
_cell.length_b   1.000
_cell.length_c   1.000
_cell.angle_alpha   90.00
_cell.angle_beta   90.00
_cell.angle_gamma   90.00
#
_symmetry.space_group_name_H-M   'P 1'
#
loop_
_entity.id
_entity.type
_entity.pdbx_description
1 polymer ?
#
loop_
_entity_poly.entity_id
_entity_poly.type
_entity_poly.pdbx_seq_one_letter_code
_entity_poly.pdbx_strand_id
1 'polypeptide(L)'
;MFKPSLQKLIKDSYYAKHVPAFIQIPELGAIPEDTTKPIHEATLDDLVFAAQALDKEQSAIYKRLSAIRELYTDARSKGALGAENIVDALSRKGGAQ
;
A
#
# COMPACT_ATOMS: atom_id res chain seq x y z
N MET A 1 -1.17 19.76 34.18
CA MET A 1 -1.02 20.22 32.79
C MET A 1 -1.86 19.31 31.91
N PHE A 2 -2.92 19.81 31.27
CA PHE A 2 -3.76 18.98 30.38
C PHE A 2 -3.03 18.76 29.06
N LYS A 3 -2.75 17.50 28.69
CA LYS A 3 -2.26 17.18 27.34
C LYS A 3 -3.44 17.26 26.36
N PRO A 4 -3.35 18.04 25.28
CA PRO A 4 -4.37 18.03 24.23
C PRO A 4 -4.44 16.64 23.59
N SER A 5 -5.64 16.20 23.19
CA SER A 5 -5.80 14.91 22.50
C SER A 5 -5.19 14.97 21.10
N LEU A 6 -4.64 13.85 20.62
CA LEU A 6 -4.03 13.76 19.29
C LEU A 6 -4.99 14.26 18.19
N GLN A 7 -6.27 13.92 18.30
CA GLN A 7 -7.34 14.40 17.39
C GLN A 7 -7.47 15.92 17.34
N LYS A 8 -7.24 16.63 18.46
CA LYS A 8 -7.26 18.10 18.49
C LYS A 8 -6.00 18.71 17.88
N LEU A 9 -4.89 17.97 17.89
CA LEU A 9 -3.59 18.42 17.37
C LEU A 9 -3.45 18.26 15.86
N ILE A 10 -4.06 17.23 15.26
CA ILE A 10 -4.05 16.98 13.81
C ILE A 10 -5.08 17.82 13.03
N LYS A 11 -5.64 18.86 13.66
CA LYS A 11 -6.65 19.74 13.07
C LYS A 11 -6.16 20.24 11.70
N ASP A 12 -7.04 20.14 10.71
CA ASP A 12 -6.84 20.61 9.32
C ASP A 12 -6.02 19.71 8.37
N SER A 13 -5.61 18.51 8.78
CA SER A 13 -5.07 17.50 7.84
C SER A 13 -6.19 16.73 7.14
N TYR A 14 -6.14 16.65 5.80
CA TYR A 14 -7.03 15.79 5.00
C TYR A 14 -6.99 14.32 5.47
N TYR A 15 -5.83 13.88 5.97
CA TYR A 15 -5.60 12.51 6.41
C TYR A 15 -5.94 12.27 7.89
N ALA A 16 -6.33 13.30 8.65
CA ALA A 16 -6.63 13.17 10.08
C ALA A 16 -7.67 12.09 10.39
N LYS A 17 -8.67 11.92 9.51
CA LYS A 17 -9.73 10.90 9.62
C LYS A 17 -9.24 9.47 9.41
N HIS A 18 -8.06 9.29 8.84
CA HIS A 18 -7.45 7.98 8.55
C HIS A 18 -6.39 7.59 9.58
N VAL A 19 -6.11 8.45 10.56
CA VAL A 19 -5.17 8.14 11.64
C VAL A 19 -5.73 6.98 12.47
N PRO A 20 -5.03 5.85 12.56
CA PRO A 20 -5.55 4.68 13.27
C PRO A 20 -5.46 4.88 14.78
N ALA A 21 -6.31 4.18 15.54
CA ALA A 21 -6.23 4.18 17.00
C ALA A 21 -4.97 3.45 17.52
N PHE A 22 -4.49 2.47 16.75
CA PHE A 22 -3.34 1.64 17.07
C PHE A 22 -2.43 1.53 15.84
N ILE A 23 -1.13 1.43 16.08
CA ILE A 23 -0.13 1.11 15.05
C ILE A 23 0.45 -0.27 15.32
N GLN A 24 0.80 -0.97 14.25
CA GLN A 24 1.60 -2.19 14.32
C GLN A 24 3.05 -1.82 14.01
N ILE A 25 3.94 -2.22 14.89
CA ILE A 25 5.38 -2.01 14.77
C ILE A 25 5.98 -3.39 14.52
N PRO A 26 6.62 -3.62 13.36
CA PRO A 26 7.17 -4.93 13.05
C PRO A 26 8.38 -5.25 13.95
N GLU A 27 8.69 -6.53 14.08
CA GLU A 27 9.95 -7.01 14.64
C GLU A 27 11.14 -6.35 13.89
N LEU A 28 11.93 -5.56 14.62
CA LEU A 28 13.04 -4.80 14.07
C LEU A 28 14.19 -4.74 15.08
N GLY A 29 15.18 -5.60 14.87
CA GLY A 29 16.46 -5.60 15.60
C GLY A 29 16.30 -5.75 17.11
N ALA A 30 16.15 -4.64 17.84
CA ALA A 30 15.96 -4.60 19.29
C ALA A 30 14.50 -4.84 19.73
N ILE A 31 13.54 -4.76 18.81
CA ILE A 31 12.14 -5.13 19.07
C ILE A 31 12.01 -6.63 18.73
N PRO A 32 11.80 -7.51 19.73
CA PRO A 32 11.89 -8.96 19.53
C PRO A 32 10.65 -9.56 18.87
N GLU A 33 9.54 -8.81 18.80
CA GLU A 33 8.26 -9.31 18.30
C GLU A 33 7.39 -8.17 17.76
N ASP A 34 6.50 -8.50 16.83
CA ASP A 34 5.50 -7.57 16.32
C ASP A 34 4.67 -7.01 17.47
N THR A 35 4.73 -5.69 17.64
CA THR A 35 4.12 -5.00 18.77
C THR A 35 2.99 -4.09 18.29
N THR A 36 1.83 -4.18 18.94
CA THR A 36 0.73 -3.22 18.73
C THR A 36 0.74 -2.16 19.81
N LYS A 37 0.72 -0.87 19.42
CA LYS A 37 0.77 0.25 20.35
C LYS A 37 -0.34 1.27 20.08
N PRO A 38 -0.99 1.84 21.11
CA PRO A 38 -1.90 2.97 20.92
C PRO A 38 -1.15 4.15 20.30
N ILE A 39 -1.70 4.78 19.27
CA ILE A 39 -0.95 5.80 18.52
C ILE A 39 -0.54 7.01 19.37
N HIS A 40 -1.29 7.31 20.43
CA HIS A 40 -1.00 8.42 21.34
C HIS A 40 0.15 8.12 22.31
N GLU A 41 0.58 6.87 22.40
CA GLU A 41 1.76 6.41 23.16
C GLU A 41 2.95 6.11 22.25
N ALA A 42 2.76 6.18 20.92
CA ALA A 42 3.79 5.93 19.94
C ALA A 42 4.88 7.01 19.97
N THR A 43 6.13 6.56 19.87
CA THR A 43 7.29 7.40 19.58
C THR A 43 7.36 7.71 18.09
N LEU A 44 8.22 8.66 17.71
CA LEU A 44 8.45 8.97 16.30
C LEU A 44 9.06 7.78 15.56
N ASP A 45 9.96 7.04 16.20
CA ASP A 45 10.58 5.84 15.61
C ASP A 45 9.54 4.74 15.39
N ASP A 46 8.62 4.53 16.35
CA ASP A 46 7.50 3.59 16.17
C ASP A 46 6.67 3.94 14.92
N LEU A 47 6.40 5.22 14.69
CA LEU A 47 5.64 5.68 13.52
C LEU A 47 6.39 5.42 12.21
N VAL A 48 7.72 5.65 12.18
CA VAL A 48 8.54 5.37 11.00
C VAL A 48 8.56 3.88 10.69
N PHE A 49 8.71 3.03 11.70
CA PHE A 49 8.71 1.57 11.52
C PHE A 49 7.35 1.04 11.06
N ALA A 50 6.26 1.52 11.67
CA ALA A 50 4.91 1.20 11.22
C ALA A 50 4.68 1.64 9.76
N ALA A 51 5.13 2.86 9.39
CA ALA A 51 5.02 3.35 8.03
C ALA A 51 5.83 2.50 7.03
N GLN A 52 7.06 2.11 7.37
CA GLN A 52 7.88 1.24 6.53
C GLN A 52 7.24 -0.11 6.24
N ALA A 53 6.56 -0.71 7.23
CA ALA A 53 5.81 -1.95 7.04
C ALA A 53 4.66 -1.74 6.03
N LEU A 54 3.88 -0.67 6.21
CA LEU A 54 2.78 -0.31 5.30
C LEU A 54 3.28 0.00 3.88
N ASP A 55 4.41 0.70 3.74
CA ASP A 55 5.03 1.00 2.44
C ASP A 55 5.42 -0.29 1.70
N LYS A 56 5.90 -1.31 2.42
CA LYS A 56 6.23 -2.62 1.87
C LYS A 56 4.98 -3.34 1.37
N GLU A 57 3.89 -3.31 2.14
CA GLU A 57 2.59 -3.87 1.73
C GLU A 57 2.01 -3.14 0.51
N GLN A 58 2.01 -1.80 0.55
CA GLN A 58 1.57 -0.96 -0.56
C GLN A 58 2.38 -1.24 -1.83
N SER A 59 3.70 -1.37 -1.70
CA SER A 59 4.59 -1.70 -2.81
C SER A 59 4.28 -3.08 -3.40
N ALA A 60 3.97 -4.08 -2.57
CA ALA A 60 3.60 -5.40 -3.03
C ALA A 60 2.27 -5.38 -3.80
N ILE A 61 1.26 -4.66 -3.29
CA ILE A 61 -0.04 -4.48 -3.96
C ILE A 61 0.16 -3.75 -5.29
N TYR A 62 0.94 -2.66 -5.29
CA TYR A 62 1.22 -1.88 -6.49
C TYR A 62 1.90 -2.73 -7.56
N LYS A 63 2.93 -3.51 -7.22
CA LYS A 63 3.61 -4.41 -8.17
C LYS A 63 2.65 -5.41 -8.82
N ARG A 64 1.76 -6.03 -8.03
CA ARG A 64 0.74 -6.95 -8.56
C ARG A 64 -0.23 -6.25 -9.49
N LEU A 65 -0.71 -5.06 -9.11
CA LEU A 65 -1.61 -4.25 -9.94
C LEU A 65 -0.95 -3.83 -11.26
N SER A 66 0.30 -3.38 -11.22
CA SER A 66 1.06 -2.97 -12.40
C SER A 66 1.26 -4.15 -13.35
N ALA A 67 1.63 -5.33 -12.85
CA ALA A 67 1.77 -6.53 -13.68
C ALA A 67 0.46 -6.88 -14.42
N ILE A 68 -0.69 -6.78 -13.75
CA ILE A 68 -2.00 -7.01 -14.38
C ILE A 68 -2.30 -5.95 -15.45
N ARG A 69 -1.98 -4.68 -15.19
CA ARG A 69 -2.18 -3.58 -16.14
C ARG A 69 -1.28 -3.70 -17.37
N GLU A 70 -0.04 -4.16 -17.19
CA GLU A 70 0.89 -4.43 -18.28
C GLU A 70 0.36 -5.56 -19.18
N LEU A 71 -0.04 -6.70 -18.59
CA LEU A 71 -0.67 -7.79 -19.34
C LEU A 71 -1.89 -7.32 -20.15
N TYR A 72 -2.75 -6.51 -19.52
CA TYR A 72 -3.91 -5.93 -20.20
C TYR A 72 -3.51 -5.02 -21.37
N THR A 73 -2.52 -4.15 -21.17
CA THR A 73 -2.05 -3.20 -22.17
C THR A 73 -1.44 -3.93 -23.36
N ASP A 74 -0.60 -4.93 -23.12
CA ASP A 74 0.04 -5.76 -24.15
C ASP A 74 -0.98 -6.60 -24.93
N ALA A 75 -2.01 -7.12 -24.25
CA ALA A 75 -3.09 -7.82 -24.93
C ALA A 75 -3.89 -6.88 -25.84
N ARG A 76 -4.20 -5.67 -25.36
CA ARG A 76 -4.91 -4.65 -26.15
C ARG A 76 -4.11 -4.15 -27.33
N SER A 77 -2.80 -3.97 -27.20
CA SER A 77 -1.93 -3.61 -28.33
C SER A 77 -1.85 -4.72 -29.39
N LYS A 78 -2.25 -5.96 -29.05
CA LYS A 78 -2.42 -7.09 -29.97
C LYS A 78 -3.87 -7.28 -30.44
N GLY A 79 -4.72 -6.28 -30.22
CA GLY A 79 -6.11 -6.25 -30.68
C GLY A 79 -7.06 -7.16 -29.90
N ALA A 80 -6.72 -7.54 -28.66
CA ALA A 80 -7.59 -8.39 -27.85
C ALA A 80 -8.91 -7.69 -27.45
N LEU A 81 -9.99 -8.44 -27.45
CA LEU A 81 -11.31 -8.03 -26.99
C LEU A 81 -11.55 -8.47 -25.53
N GLY A 82 -12.50 -7.81 -24.86
CA GLY A 82 -12.65 -7.90 -23.39
C GLY A 82 -13.00 -9.28 -22.82
N ALA A 83 -13.56 -10.19 -23.63
CA ALA A 83 -13.95 -11.54 -23.19
C ALA A 83 -12.89 -12.61 -23.54
N GLU A 84 -11.77 -12.23 -24.14
CA GLU A 84 -10.77 -13.18 -24.63
C GLU A 84 -9.85 -13.69 -23.52
N ASN A 85 -9.28 -14.88 -23.72
CA ASN A 85 -8.25 -15.43 -22.85
C ASN A 85 -6.93 -14.68 -23.03
N ILE A 86 -6.24 -14.41 -21.92
CA ILE A 86 -5.01 -13.62 -21.91
C ILE A 86 -3.84 -14.30 -22.65
N VAL A 87 -3.73 -15.63 -22.57
CA VAL A 87 -2.66 -16.39 -23.24
C VAL A 87 -2.85 -16.37 -24.75
N ASP A 88 -4.09 -16.58 -25.21
CA ASP A 88 -4.43 -16.53 -26.64
C ASP A 88 -4.19 -15.13 -27.21
N ALA A 89 -4.65 -14.09 -26.49
CA ALA A 89 -4.44 -12.70 -26.84
C ALA A 89 -2.96 -12.34 -27.00
N LEU A 90 -2.12 -12.75 -26.04
CA LEU A 90 -0.69 -12.47 -26.06
C LEU A 90 0.08 -13.33 -27.07
N SER A 91 -0.45 -14.46 -27.51
CA SER A 91 0.18 -15.34 -28.50
C SER A 91 0.02 -14.86 -29.95
N ARG A 92 -0.81 -13.84 -30.19
CA ARG A 92 -0.96 -13.24 -31.52
C ARG A 92 0.36 -12.64 -31.98
N LYS A 93 0.73 -12.90 -33.24
CA LYS A 93 1.79 -12.14 -33.92
C LYS A 93 1.34 -10.68 -33.97
N GLY A 94 2.13 -9.76 -33.41
CA GLY A 94 1.74 -8.36 -33.22
C GLY A 94 1.13 -7.75 -34.47
N GLY A 95 -0.17 -7.47 -34.42
CA GLY A 95 -0.91 -6.80 -35.47
C GLY A 95 -0.85 -5.30 -35.28
N ALA A 96 0.30 -4.69 -35.56
CA ALA A 96 0.30 -3.33 -36.08
C ALA A 96 0.16 -3.48 -37.60
N GLN A 97 -1.07 -3.34 -38.09
CA GLN A 97 -1.33 -2.82 -39.44
C GLN A 97 -1.86 -1.41 -39.28
#